data_AF-A0A7J9N0R5-F1
#
_entry.id   AF-A0A7J9N0R5-F1
#
_cell.length_a   1.000
_cell.length_b   1.000
_cell.length_c   1.000
_cell.angle_alpha   90.00
_cell.angle_beta   90.00
_cell.angle_gamma   90.00
#
_symmetry.space_group_name_H-M   'P 1'
#
loop_
_entity.id
_entity.type
_entity.pdbx_description
1 polymer ?
#
loop_
_entity_poly.entity_id
_entity_poly.type
_entity_poly.pdbx_seq_one_letter_code
_entity_poly.pdbx_strand_id
1 'polypeptide(L)'
;MPLWLSSCFSCVDLHFYLSFFRGKYPFGDYILYSNLTFTLREVKHLWRQHGCVENYGRHLVMRIDDFEKPAKTNALCGNWRTWPQPIIWYQGTTDAVGAQFFLKNIHPDMRDAATELFGRPESLQWRPNVFGELMSILISPSRDVEEAVNWVLGGGREPDITLHMRMLMNRSIRAAQAALYCLKQATSNLQLGSRPRVVVVSDTPSFVKSIVPNISGFSEVVHLESPPPAPK
;
A
#
# COMPACT_ATOMS: atom_id res chain seq x y z
N MET A 1 -22.36 13.30 -17.93
CA MET A 1 -20.89 13.46 -17.76
C MET A 1 -20.62 13.68 -16.28
N PRO A 2 -19.63 13.04 -15.64
CA PRO A 2 -18.57 12.21 -16.22
C PRO A 2 -18.78 10.70 -16.02
N LEU A 3 -18.36 9.95 -17.04
CA LEU A 3 -18.26 8.50 -17.05
C LEU A 3 -17.06 8.06 -16.21
N TRP A 4 -17.32 7.32 -15.13
CA TRP A 4 -16.30 6.49 -14.49
C TRP A 4 -16.18 5.20 -15.28
N LEU A 5 -15.09 5.09 -16.04
CA LEU A 5 -14.67 3.84 -16.67
C LEU A 5 -14.21 2.87 -15.58
N SER A 6 -15.15 2.04 -15.16
CA SER A 6 -14.91 0.72 -14.57
C SER A 6 -13.86 -0.03 -15.39
N SER A 7 -12.69 -0.26 -14.81
CA SER A 7 -11.78 -1.32 -15.26
C SER A 7 -11.88 -2.46 -14.26
N CYS A 8 -12.53 -3.54 -14.72
CA CYS A 8 -12.62 -4.83 -14.05
C CYS A 8 -11.22 -5.34 -13.71
N PHE A 9 -11.00 -5.71 -12.44
CA PHE A 9 -10.09 -6.80 -12.11
C PHE A 9 -10.96 -8.00 -11.72
N SER A 10 -10.88 -9.04 -12.54
CA SER A 10 -11.59 -10.29 -12.36
C SER A 10 -11.21 -10.97 -11.05
N CYS A 11 -12.25 -11.44 -10.35
CA CYS A 11 -12.22 -12.55 -9.40
C CYS A 11 -11.34 -13.70 -9.90
N VAL A 12 -10.28 -14.02 -9.16
CA VAL A 12 -9.79 -15.40 -8.98
C VAL A 12 -9.31 -15.53 -7.52
N ASP A 13 -10.06 -16.30 -6.75
CA ASP A 13 -9.71 -17.00 -5.49
C ASP A 13 -9.33 -16.20 -4.23
N LEU A 14 -10.30 -15.46 -3.68
CA LEU A 14 -10.29 -15.04 -2.27
C LEU A 14 -10.64 -16.19 -1.28
N HIS A 15 -11.08 -17.34 -1.79
CA HIS A 15 -11.37 -18.53 -0.96
C HIS A 15 -10.09 -19.22 -0.45
N PHE A 16 -8.92 -18.84 -0.95
CA PHE A 16 -7.62 -19.40 -0.58
C PHE A 16 -6.97 -18.71 0.63
N TYR A 17 -7.44 -17.52 1.03
CA TYR A 17 -6.71 -16.64 1.96
C TYR A 17 -6.83 -17.01 3.44
N LEU A 18 -7.90 -17.68 3.88
CA LEU A 18 -8.12 -17.99 5.30
C LEU A 18 -7.60 -19.37 5.73
N SER A 19 -7.31 -20.26 4.79
CA SER A 19 -6.88 -21.63 5.08
C SER A 19 -5.36 -21.84 4.99
N PHE A 20 -4.58 -20.86 4.48
CA PHE A 20 -3.17 -21.07 4.10
C PHE A 20 -2.11 -20.51 5.08
N PHE A 21 -2.45 -19.65 6.06
CA PHE A 21 -1.43 -19.09 6.97
C PHE A 21 -0.95 -20.03 8.08
N ARG A 22 -1.12 -21.34 7.93
CA ARG A 22 -0.33 -22.33 8.69
C ARG A 22 1.05 -22.50 8.06
N GLY A 23 1.92 -21.50 8.25
CA GLY A 23 3.38 -21.74 8.26
C GLY A 23 4.29 -20.68 7.68
N LYS A 24 3.87 -19.88 6.69
CA LYS A 24 4.70 -18.80 6.12
C LYS A 24 3.86 -17.61 5.69
N TYR A 25 4.26 -16.41 6.09
CA TYR A 25 3.68 -15.16 5.61
C TYR A 25 4.00 -14.95 4.13
N PRO A 26 3.15 -14.24 3.35
CA PRO A 26 3.45 -13.90 1.98
C PRO A 26 4.75 -13.11 1.95
N PHE A 27 5.67 -13.45 1.04
CA PHE A 27 6.99 -12.82 0.93
C PHE A 27 7.91 -13.00 2.15
N GLY A 28 7.67 -13.97 3.04
CA GLY A 28 8.49 -14.15 4.25
C GLY A 28 10.00 -14.37 4.01
N ASP A 29 10.41 -14.70 2.79
CA ASP A 29 11.83 -14.80 2.40
C ASP A 29 12.42 -13.41 1.98
N TYR A 30 11.58 -12.41 1.71
CA TYR A 30 11.92 -11.07 1.21
C TYR A 30 11.62 -9.94 2.19
N ILE A 31 10.69 -10.15 3.14
CA ILE A 31 10.31 -9.16 4.15
C ILE A 31 10.42 -9.75 5.56
N LEU A 32 10.92 -8.93 6.48
CA LEU A 32 10.99 -9.20 7.90
C LEU A 32 9.86 -8.43 8.60
N TYR A 33 9.07 -9.12 9.41
CA TYR A 33 8.02 -8.49 10.19
C TYR A 33 8.56 -7.94 11.50
N SER A 34 8.10 -6.76 11.86
CA SER A 34 8.46 -6.08 13.09
C SER A 34 7.89 -6.78 14.33
N ASN A 35 8.68 -6.82 15.40
CA ASN A 35 8.25 -7.28 16.72
C ASN A 35 7.45 -6.22 17.49
N LEU A 36 7.25 -5.02 16.92
CA LEU A 36 6.44 -3.96 17.51
C LEU A 36 4.94 -4.26 17.48
N THR A 37 4.51 -5.17 16.59
CA THR A 37 3.11 -5.54 16.46
C THR A 37 2.72 -6.59 17.48
N PHE A 38 1.57 -6.39 18.14
CA PHE A 38 1.03 -7.40 19.04
C PHE A 38 0.38 -8.53 18.24
N THR A 39 0.79 -9.76 18.52
CA THR A 39 0.01 -10.95 18.19
C THR A 39 -1.26 -10.98 19.02
N LEU A 40 -2.31 -11.66 18.52
CA LEU A 40 -3.53 -11.86 19.31
C LEU A 40 -3.27 -12.56 20.65
N ARG A 41 -2.19 -13.35 20.75
CA ARG A 41 -1.75 -13.99 22.00
C ARG A 41 -1.24 -12.96 23.00
N GLU A 42 -0.42 -12.01 22.56
CA GLU A 42 0.08 -10.91 23.39
C GLU A 42 -1.05 -9.97 23.80
N VAL A 43 -1.95 -9.61 22.88
CA VAL A 43 -3.15 -8.82 23.22
C VAL A 43 -3.95 -9.51 24.32
N LYS A 44 -4.24 -10.81 24.19
CA LYS A 44 -4.96 -11.57 25.22
C LYS A 44 -4.23 -11.63 26.55
N HIS A 45 -2.90 -11.73 26.52
CA HIS A 45 -2.07 -11.75 27.73
C HIS A 45 -2.13 -10.40 28.45
N LEU A 46 -1.86 -9.30 27.74
CA LEU A 46 -1.93 -7.94 28.28
C LEU A 46 -3.32 -7.61 28.80
N TRP A 47 -4.39 -8.01 28.09
CA TRP A 47 -5.76 -7.78 28.52
C TRP A 47 -6.08 -8.41 29.89
N ARG A 48 -5.51 -9.59 30.15
CA ARG A 48 -5.64 -10.28 31.44
C ARG A 48 -4.74 -9.64 32.49
N GLN A 49 -3.49 -9.36 32.15
CA GLN A 49 -2.51 -8.77 33.06
C GLN A 49 -2.96 -7.42 33.61
N HIS A 50 -3.61 -6.59 32.79
CA HIS A 50 -4.14 -5.29 33.20
C HIS A 50 -5.56 -5.36 33.80
N GLY A 51 -6.12 -6.56 33.96
CA GLY A 51 -7.44 -6.77 34.54
C GLY A 51 -8.54 -6.01 33.81
N CYS A 52 -8.49 -5.91 32.47
CA CYS A 52 -9.35 -4.97 31.74
C CYS A 52 -10.86 -5.21 31.93
N VAL A 53 -11.25 -6.46 32.19
CA VAL A 53 -12.63 -6.83 32.52
C VAL A 53 -12.99 -6.36 33.93
N GLU A 54 -12.15 -6.65 34.91
CA GLU A 54 -12.41 -6.36 36.33
C GLU A 54 -12.32 -4.86 36.63
N ASN A 55 -11.31 -4.19 36.08
CA ASN A 55 -11.00 -2.78 36.35
C ASN A 55 -11.84 -1.81 35.51
N TYR A 56 -12.19 -2.18 34.27
CA TYR A 56 -12.83 -1.27 33.31
C TYR A 56 -14.13 -1.81 32.69
N GLY A 57 -14.57 -3.03 33.04
CA GLY A 57 -15.75 -3.66 32.42
C GLY A 57 -15.58 -3.96 30.93
N ARG A 58 -14.34 -3.95 30.40
CA ARG A 58 -14.05 -4.08 28.97
C ARG A 58 -13.71 -5.52 28.62
N HIS A 59 -14.71 -6.27 28.17
CA HIS A 59 -14.50 -7.60 27.62
C HIS A 59 -13.74 -7.53 26.29
N LEU A 60 -12.74 -8.41 26.13
CA LEU A 60 -12.04 -8.58 24.85
C LEU A 60 -12.92 -9.35 23.86
N VAL A 61 -13.92 -8.67 23.31
CA VAL A 61 -14.86 -9.21 22.34
C VAL A 61 -14.54 -8.62 20.97
N MET A 62 -14.41 -9.51 19.98
CA MET A 62 -14.27 -9.10 18.59
C MET A 62 -15.66 -8.94 17.98
N ARG A 63 -15.88 -7.79 17.34
CA ARG A 63 -17.01 -7.58 16.44
C ARG A 63 -16.59 -7.97 15.04
N ILE A 64 -17.38 -8.82 14.38
CA ILE A 64 -17.24 -9.09 12.94
C ILE A 64 -18.32 -8.29 12.22
N ASP A 65 -17.92 -7.47 11.27
CA ASP A 65 -18.80 -6.64 10.45
C ASP A 65 -18.63 -7.06 8.98
N ASP A 66 -19.67 -7.68 8.42
CA ASP A 66 -19.63 -8.31 7.10
C ASP A 66 -20.13 -7.33 6.04
N PHE A 67 -19.18 -6.70 5.33
CA PHE A 67 -19.49 -5.67 4.35
C PHE A 67 -20.15 -6.20 3.07
N GLU A 68 -19.92 -7.47 2.73
CA GLU A 68 -20.59 -8.12 1.59
C GLU A 68 -22.11 -8.26 1.82
N LYS A 69 -22.57 -8.06 3.06
CA LYS A 69 -23.98 -8.11 3.43
C LYS A 69 -24.43 -6.74 3.97
N PRO A 70 -24.96 -5.83 3.11
CA PRO A 70 -25.38 -4.49 3.49
C PRO A 70 -26.32 -4.43 4.72
N ALA A 71 -27.20 -5.42 4.88
CA ALA A 71 -28.12 -5.51 6.02
C ALA A 71 -27.44 -5.87 7.36
N LYS A 72 -26.16 -6.28 7.34
CA LYS A 72 -25.39 -6.72 8.51
C LYS A 72 -24.18 -5.83 8.81
N THR A 73 -23.98 -4.77 8.03
CA THR A 73 -22.92 -3.79 8.26
C THR A 73 -23.52 -2.46 8.69
N ASN A 74 -22.89 -1.80 9.66
CA ASN A 74 -23.13 -0.39 9.92
C ASN A 74 -21.81 0.41 9.91
N ALA A 75 -20.80 -0.08 9.18
CA ALA A 75 -19.47 0.52 9.11
C ALA A 75 -19.54 2.02 8.78
N LEU A 76 -20.34 2.41 7.78
CA LEU A 76 -20.45 3.82 7.37
C LEU A 76 -21.40 4.65 8.23
N CYS A 77 -22.40 4.03 8.85
CA CYS A 77 -23.48 4.73 9.56
C CYS A 77 -23.30 4.79 11.08
N GLY A 78 -22.48 3.90 11.65
CA GLY A 78 -22.21 3.82 13.07
C GLY A 78 -21.10 4.77 13.51
N ASN A 79 -21.22 5.29 14.73
CA ASN A 79 -20.15 6.05 15.38
C ASN A 79 -19.22 5.08 16.11
N TRP A 80 -18.03 4.82 15.57
CA TRP A 80 -17.15 3.79 16.11
C TRP A 80 -16.55 4.16 17.47
N ARG A 81 -16.55 5.46 17.83
CA ARG A 81 -16.11 5.92 19.15
C ARG A 81 -17.01 5.45 20.28
N THR A 82 -18.26 5.08 19.98
CA THR A 82 -19.22 4.59 20.97
C THR A 82 -19.33 3.07 20.97
N TRP A 83 -18.62 2.37 20.09
CA TRP A 83 -18.71 0.92 20.02
C TRP A 83 -18.05 0.29 21.25
N PRO A 84 -18.73 -0.64 21.93
CA PRO A 84 -18.18 -1.25 23.14
C PRO A 84 -17.08 -2.28 22.83
N GLN A 85 -17.03 -2.80 21.60
CA GLN A 85 -16.08 -3.83 21.20
C GLN A 85 -14.69 -3.23 20.91
N PRO A 86 -13.63 -3.72 21.58
CA PRO A 86 -12.28 -3.19 21.38
C PRO A 86 -11.63 -3.63 20.05
N ILE A 87 -12.13 -4.69 19.41
CA ILE A 87 -11.61 -5.17 18.13
C ILE A 87 -12.75 -5.22 17.13
N ILE A 88 -12.55 -4.55 15.98
CA ILE A 88 -13.46 -4.54 14.85
C ILE A 88 -12.79 -5.26 13.69
N TRP A 89 -13.43 -6.31 13.21
CA TRP A 89 -13.00 -7.06 12.03
C TRP A 89 -13.98 -6.82 10.90
N TYR A 90 -13.53 -6.12 9.86
CA TYR A 90 -14.30 -5.96 8.64
C TYR A 90 -14.05 -7.14 7.69
N GLN A 91 -15.08 -7.96 7.48
CA GLN A 91 -15.03 -9.07 6.52
C GLN A 91 -15.48 -8.58 5.14
N GLY A 92 -14.87 -9.14 4.09
CA GLY A 92 -15.24 -8.82 2.70
C GLY A 92 -14.76 -7.45 2.22
N THR A 93 -13.75 -6.88 2.90
CA THR A 93 -13.09 -5.63 2.48
C THR A 93 -11.60 -5.86 2.26
N THR A 94 -11.01 -5.11 1.33
CA THR A 94 -9.56 -5.03 1.10
C THR A 94 -9.06 -3.67 1.58
N ASP A 95 -7.76 -3.50 1.79
CA ASP A 95 -7.17 -2.29 2.39
C ASP A 95 -7.68 -0.98 1.76
N ALA A 96 -7.76 -0.92 0.42
CA ALA A 96 -8.23 0.26 -0.31
C ALA A 96 -9.75 0.52 -0.16
N VAL A 97 -10.56 -0.53 0.02
CA VAL A 97 -12.01 -0.39 0.28
C VAL A 97 -12.24 -0.06 1.74
N GLY A 98 -11.47 -0.66 2.65
CA GLY A 98 -11.52 -0.41 4.09
C GLY A 98 -11.15 1.02 4.46
N ALA A 99 -10.14 1.60 3.83
CA ALA A 99 -9.76 2.99 4.03
C ALA A 99 -10.91 3.98 3.73
N GLN A 100 -11.78 3.65 2.76
CA GLN A 100 -12.93 4.49 2.43
C GLN A 100 -13.96 4.56 3.55
N PHE A 101 -13.99 3.58 4.46
CA PHE A 101 -14.90 3.59 5.59
C PHE A 101 -14.64 4.77 6.53
N PHE A 102 -13.37 5.13 6.71
CA PHE A 102 -12.96 6.26 7.53
C PHE A 102 -13.31 7.59 6.85
N LEU A 103 -13.02 7.72 5.55
CA LEU A 103 -13.22 8.97 4.81
C LEU A 103 -14.69 9.28 4.48
N LYS A 104 -15.55 8.25 4.38
CA LYS A 104 -16.97 8.38 3.98
C LYS A 104 -17.96 8.11 5.10
N ASN A 105 -17.50 7.99 6.35
CA ASN A 105 -18.39 7.77 7.50
C ASN A 105 -19.41 8.91 7.62
N ILE A 106 -20.64 8.65 8.05
CA ILE A 106 -21.67 9.70 8.23
C ILE A 106 -21.37 10.65 9.39
N HIS A 107 -20.59 10.22 10.37
CA HIS A 107 -20.23 11.01 11.56
C HIS A 107 -19.06 11.97 11.24
N PRO A 108 -19.26 13.29 11.37
CA PRO A 108 -18.24 14.30 11.02
C PRO A 108 -16.90 14.09 11.72
N ASP A 109 -16.89 13.96 13.04
CA ASP A 109 -15.64 13.85 13.81
C ASP A 109 -14.77 12.65 13.39
N MET A 110 -15.40 11.57 12.91
CA MET A 110 -14.66 10.41 12.39
C MET A 110 -14.03 10.72 11.04
N ARG A 111 -14.76 11.40 10.14
CA ARG A 111 -14.20 11.87 8.87
C ARG A 111 -13.09 12.89 9.09
N ASP A 112 -13.24 13.75 10.09
CA ASP A 112 -12.26 14.78 10.40
C ASP A 112 -10.95 14.14 10.91
N ALA A 113 -11.03 13.19 11.84
CA ALA A 113 -9.87 12.42 12.29
C ALA A 113 -9.24 11.61 11.14
N ALA A 114 -10.06 11.02 10.25
CA ALA A 114 -9.57 10.31 9.07
C ALA A 114 -8.88 11.26 8.08
N THR A 115 -9.38 12.48 7.93
CA THR A 115 -8.80 13.51 7.06
C THR A 115 -7.50 14.06 7.64
N GLU A 116 -7.41 14.18 8.96
CA GLU A 116 -6.16 14.52 9.65
C GLU A 116 -5.09 13.44 9.42
N LEU A 117 -5.48 12.16 9.53
CA LEU A 117 -4.58 11.04 9.33
C LEU A 117 -4.21 10.88 7.85
N PHE A 118 -5.19 10.57 6.99
CA PHE A 118 -4.98 10.24 5.57
C PHE A 118 -4.83 11.46 4.65
N GLY A 119 -4.97 12.68 5.20
CA GLY A 119 -4.95 13.92 4.46
C GLY A 119 -6.21 14.17 3.63
N ARG A 120 -6.13 15.18 2.75
CA ARG A 120 -7.26 15.63 1.92
C ARG A 120 -7.11 15.10 0.50
N PRO A 121 -7.98 14.18 0.03
CA PRO A 121 -7.85 13.60 -1.30
C PRO A 121 -7.95 14.67 -2.41
N GLU A 122 -8.63 15.80 -2.14
CA GLU A 122 -8.79 16.91 -3.08
C GLU A 122 -7.51 17.74 -3.27
N SER A 123 -6.51 17.63 -2.39
CA SER A 123 -5.29 18.45 -2.43
C SER A 123 -4.05 17.58 -2.52
N LEU A 124 -3.32 17.69 -3.64
CA LEU A 124 -2.09 16.91 -3.88
C LEU A 124 -0.99 17.17 -2.84
N GLN A 125 -0.92 18.39 -2.29
CA GLN A 125 0.07 18.77 -1.28
C GLN A 125 -0.23 18.19 0.11
N TRP A 126 -1.46 17.69 0.31
CA TRP A 126 -1.95 17.14 1.58
C TRP A 126 -2.26 15.65 1.45
N ARG A 127 -1.42 14.90 0.74
CA ARG A 127 -1.52 13.44 0.62
C ARG A 127 -0.41 12.76 1.45
N PRO A 128 -0.61 12.61 2.77
CA PRO A 128 0.34 11.89 3.60
C PRO A 128 0.42 10.43 3.17
N ASN A 129 1.64 9.87 3.17
CA ASN A 129 1.91 8.47 2.86
C ASN A 129 1.63 7.57 4.08
N VAL A 130 0.47 7.72 4.74
CA VAL A 130 0.18 7.02 6.01
C VAL A 130 0.34 5.51 5.88
N PHE A 131 -0.16 4.94 4.78
CA PHE A 131 0.00 3.50 4.57
C PHE A 131 1.47 3.12 4.46
N GLY A 132 2.29 3.89 3.72
CA GLY A 132 3.72 3.62 3.62
C GLY A 132 4.46 3.79 4.94
N GLU A 133 4.14 4.81 5.73
CA GLU A 133 4.72 5.04 7.06
C GLU A 133 4.30 3.95 8.07
N LEU A 134 3.05 3.49 8.01
CA LEU A 134 2.62 2.35 8.82
C LEU A 134 3.34 1.09 8.38
N MET A 135 3.40 0.82 7.08
CA MET A 135 4.08 -0.37 6.57
C MET A 135 5.59 -0.36 6.89
N SER A 136 6.27 0.79 6.89
CA SER A 136 7.70 0.87 7.26
C SER A 136 7.97 0.51 8.73
N ILE A 137 6.97 0.69 9.61
CA ILE A 137 7.04 0.24 11.01
C ILE A 137 6.77 -1.27 11.12
N LEU A 138 5.89 -1.80 10.27
CA LEU A 138 5.40 -3.18 10.33
C LEU A 138 6.34 -4.17 9.63
N ILE A 139 6.99 -3.75 8.55
CA ILE A 139 7.85 -4.59 7.73
C ILE A 139 9.17 -3.87 7.40
N SER A 140 10.22 -4.65 7.30
CA SER A 140 11.53 -4.23 6.78
C SER A 140 11.97 -5.19 5.68
N PRO A 141 12.77 -4.73 4.69
CA PRO A 141 13.32 -5.63 3.70
C PRO A 141 14.24 -6.66 4.37
N SER A 142 14.29 -7.88 3.82
CA SER A 142 15.36 -8.82 4.18
C SER A 142 16.71 -8.31 3.67
N ARG A 143 17.79 -8.83 4.24
CA ARG A 143 19.16 -8.46 3.85
C ARG A 143 19.40 -8.64 2.35
N ASP A 144 18.89 -9.74 1.77
CA ASP A 144 19.06 -10.01 0.34
C ASP A 144 18.33 -8.97 -0.53
N VAL A 145 17.15 -8.50 -0.10
CA VAL A 145 16.41 -7.44 -0.78
C VAL A 145 17.12 -6.10 -0.64
N GLU A 146 17.61 -5.78 0.55
CA GLU A 146 18.37 -4.56 0.81
C GLU A 146 19.66 -4.52 -0.02
N GLU A 147 20.41 -5.62 -0.08
CA GLU A 147 21.62 -5.76 -0.91
C GLU A 147 21.29 -5.63 -2.40
N ALA A 148 20.20 -6.25 -2.88
CA ALA A 148 19.78 -6.14 -4.27
C ALA A 148 19.38 -4.70 -4.65
N VAL A 149 18.64 -4.00 -3.78
CA VAL A 149 18.27 -2.60 -3.99
C VAL A 149 19.50 -1.71 -3.99
N ASN A 150 20.39 -1.87 -2.99
CA ASN A 150 21.63 -1.10 -2.89
C ASN A 150 22.56 -1.34 -4.09
N TRP A 151 22.64 -2.57 -4.59
CA TRP A 151 23.38 -2.91 -5.79
C TRP A 151 22.84 -2.16 -7.01
N VAL A 152 21.51 -2.13 -7.21
CA VAL A 152 20.89 -1.39 -8.32
C VAL A 152 21.07 0.13 -8.18
N LEU A 153 20.98 0.65 -6.96
CA LEU A 153 21.23 2.06 -6.70
C LEU A 153 22.71 2.45 -6.85
N GLY A 154 23.63 1.47 -6.82
CA GLY A 154 25.06 1.64 -7.07
C GLY A 154 25.75 2.54 -6.03
N GLY A 155 25.21 2.62 -4.80
CA GLY A 155 25.68 3.56 -3.78
C GLY A 155 25.54 5.05 -4.14
N GLY A 156 24.77 5.35 -5.20
CA GLY A 156 24.51 6.71 -5.66
C GLY A 156 23.41 7.41 -4.84
N ARG A 157 23.16 8.68 -5.16
CA ARG A 157 22.08 9.49 -4.57
C ARG A 157 20.72 8.82 -4.74
N GLU A 158 19.86 8.87 -3.74
CA GLU A 158 18.47 8.38 -3.84
C GLU A 158 17.75 8.90 -5.10
N PRO A 159 16.91 8.08 -5.76
CA PRO A 159 16.12 8.52 -6.91
C PRO A 159 15.17 9.67 -6.55
N ASP A 160 15.05 10.65 -7.44
CA ASP A 160 14.08 11.74 -7.26
C ASP A 160 12.65 11.31 -7.61
N ILE A 161 12.52 10.44 -8.62
CA ILE A 161 11.23 9.97 -9.13
C ILE A 161 11.29 8.48 -9.38
N THR A 162 10.25 7.76 -8.97
CA THR A 162 10.02 6.36 -9.36
C THR A 162 8.88 6.27 -10.36
N LEU A 163 9.15 5.73 -11.53
CA LEU A 163 8.16 5.36 -12.54
C LEU A 163 7.87 3.87 -12.43
N HIS A 164 6.76 3.52 -11.76
CA HIS A 164 6.25 2.15 -11.70
C HIS A 164 5.16 1.94 -12.75
N MET A 165 5.39 1.00 -13.68
CA MET A 165 4.53 0.72 -14.82
C MET A 165 4.13 -0.75 -14.83
N ARG A 166 2.90 -1.04 -14.43
CA ARG A 166 2.29 -2.36 -14.59
C ARG A 166 1.60 -2.44 -15.95
N MET A 167 2.24 -3.09 -16.91
CA MET A 167 1.78 -3.15 -18.29
C MET A 167 1.01 -4.42 -18.60
N LEU A 168 1.05 -5.46 -17.75
CA LEU A 168 0.36 -6.73 -17.97
C LEU A 168 0.64 -7.31 -19.37
N MET A 169 1.90 -7.22 -19.81
CA MET A 169 2.38 -7.61 -21.15
C MET A 169 1.86 -6.75 -22.32
N ASN A 170 1.13 -5.65 -22.07
CA ASN A 170 0.69 -4.70 -23.09
C ASN A 170 1.84 -3.77 -23.54
N ARG A 171 1.81 -3.31 -24.79
CA ARG A 171 2.76 -2.34 -25.37
C ARG A 171 2.04 -1.09 -25.88
N SER A 172 1.16 -0.53 -25.06
CA SER A 172 0.40 0.66 -25.42
C SER A 172 1.34 1.86 -25.60
N ILE A 173 1.45 2.34 -26.85
CA ILE A 173 2.21 3.57 -27.18
C ILE A 173 1.63 4.78 -26.43
N ARG A 174 0.30 4.83 -26.29
CA ARG A 174 -0.37 5.91 -25.54
C ARG A 174 0.03 5.93 -24.07
N ALA A 175 0.14 4.76 -23.45
CA ALA A 175 0.59 4.66 -22.05
C ALA A 175 2.04 5.13 -21.91
N ALA A 176 2.92 4.77 -22.85
CA ALA A 176 4.31 5.25 -22.88
C ALA A 176 4.39 6.79 -23.01
N GLN A 177 3.62 7.37 -23.94
CA GLN A 177 3.58 8.82 -24.16
C GLN A 177 3.03 9.56 -22.93
N ALA A 178 1.96 9.04 -22.31
CA ALA A 178 1.41 9.60 -21.09
C ALA A 178 2.43 9.55 -19.94
N ALA A 179 3.11 8.41 -19.76
CA ALA A 179 4.16 8.27 -18.74
C ALA A 179 5.30 9.28 -18.96
N LEU A 180 5.78 9.43 -20.20
CA LEU A 180 6.83 10.40 -20.54
C LEU A 180 6.39 11.85 -20.30
N TYR A 181 5.15 12.19 -20.66
CA TYR A 181 4.61 13.52 -20.41
C TYR A 181 4.51 13.84 -18.92
N CYS A 182 3.93 12.92 -18.14
CA CYS A 182 3.83 13.05 -16.68
C CYS A 182 5.21 13.15 -16.03
N LEU A 183 6.17 12.34 -16.48
CA LEU A 183 7.51 12.35 -15.93
C LEU A 183 8.23 13.67 -16.22
N LYS A 184 8.11 14.23 -17.43
CA LYS A 184 8.66 15.55 -17.76
C LYS A 184 8.06 16.66 -16.90
N GLN A 185 6.75 16.64 -16.69
CA GLN A 185 6.07 17.59 -15.81
C GLN A 185 6.55 17.46 -14.36
N ALA A 186 6.59 16.24 -13.82
CA ALA A 186 7.08 15.99 -12.46
C ALA A 186 8.53 16.48 -12.28
N THR A 187 9.40 16.16 -13.24
CA THR A 187 10.80 16.59 -13.28
C THR A 187 10.93 18.12 -13.26
N SER A 188 10.12 18.81 -14.08
CA SER A 188 10.12 20.29 -14.13
C SER A 188 9.64 20.92 -12.83
N ASN A 189 8.67 20.30 -12.15
CA ASN A 189 8.10 20.81 -10.90
C ASN A 189 9.06 20.66 -9.70
N LEU A 190 9.98 19.69 -9.74
CA LEU A 190 10.96 19.49 -8.67
C LEU A 190 12.03 20.60 -8.62
N GLN A 191 12.18 21.42 -9.67
CA GLN A 191 13.14 22.54 -9.74
C GLN A 191 14.57 22.16 -9.29
N LEU A 192 15.01 20.94 -9.61
CA LEU A 192 16.31 20.45 -9.19
C LEU A 192 17.43 21.18 -9.95
N GLY A 193 18.49 21.57 -9.23
CA GLY A 193 19.70 22.16 -9.82
C GLY A 193 20.60 21.16 -10.56
N SER A 194 20.25 19.87 -10.52
CA SER A 194 20.97 18.77 -11.17
C SER A 194 20.02 17.91 -12.01
N ARG A 195 20.59 17.09 -12.88
CA ARG A 195 19.82 16.14 -13.69
C ARG A 195 19.06 15.17 -12.77
N PRO A 196 17.73 15.04 -12.88
CA PRO A 196 16.97 14.19 -11.97
C PRO A 196 17.26 12.72 -12.20
N ARG A 197 17.26 11.92 -11.13
CA ARG A 197 17.49 10.48 -11.14
C ARG A 197 16.13 9.77 -11.09
N VAL A 198 15.84 8.99 -12.12
CA VAL A 198 14.56 8.29 -12.29
C VAL A 198 14.79 6.79 -12.19
N VAL A 199 14.08 6.12 -11.28
CA VAL A 199 14.00 4.66 -11.26
C VAL A 199 12.81 4.19 -12.09
N VAL A 200 13.04 3.25 -13.00
CA VAL A 200 11.98 2.62 -13.79
C VAL A 200 11.76 1.19 -13.31
N VAL A 201 10.52 0.88 -12.90
CA VAL A 201 10.08 -0.45 -12.47
C VAL A 201 8.93 -0.89 -13.35
N SER A 202 9.01 -2.08 -13.94
CA SER A 202 7.91 -2.62 -14.74
C SER A 202 7.89 -4.13 -14.72
N ASP A 203 6.68 -4.69 -14.79
CA ASP A 203 6.43 -6.13 -15.00
C ASP A 203 6.74 -6.58 -16.43
N THR A 204 7.09 -5.64 -17.34
CA THR A 204 7.28 -5.92 -18.77
C THR A 204 8.67 -5.44 -19.24
N PRO A 205 9.70 -6.29 -19.20
CA PRO A 205 11.08 -5.89 -19.51
C PRO A 205 11.27 -5.28 -20.90
N SER A 206 10.54 -5.76 -21.91
CA SER A 206 10.59 -5.18 -23.27
C SER A 206 10.11 -3.74 -23.32
N PHE A 207 9.18 -3.35 -22.43
CA PHE A 207 8.69 -1.98 -22.34
C PHE A 207 9.77 -1.06 -21.75
N VAL A 208 10.46 -1.50 -20.69
CA VAL A 208 11.58 -0.77 -20.09
C VAL A 208 12.63 -0.43 -21.15
N LYS A 209 13.05 -1.42 -21.94
CA LYS A 209 14.00 -1.20 -23.05
C LYS A 209 13.54 -0.16 -24.07
N SER A 210 12.23 -0.03 -24.29
CA SER A 210 11.67 0.94 -25.24
C SER A 210 11.54 2.36 -24.69
N ILE A 211 11.28 2.51 -23.38
CA ILE A 211 11.00 3.82 -22.78
C ILE A 211 12.26 4.47 -22.20
N VAL A 212 13.20 3.68 -21.69
CA VAL A 212 14.45 4.16 -21.08
C VAL A 212 15.20 5.16 -21.98
N PRO A 213 15.41 4.91 -23.29
CA PRO A 213 16.12 5.87 -24.15
C PRO A 213 15.48 7.27 -24.19
N ASN A 214 14.14 7.33 -24.14
CA ASN A 214 13.41 8.61 -24.13
C ASN A 214 13.55 9.33 -22.79
N ILE A 215 13.56 8.59 -21.68
CA ILE A 215 13.73 9.12 -20.32
C ILE A 215 15.17 9.61 -20.12
N SER A 216 16.15 8.84 -20.60
CA SER A 216 17.57 9.19 -20.60
C SER A 216 17.89 10.45 -21.40
N GLY A 217 16.95 10.96 -22.20
CA GLY A 217 17.07 12.26 -22.85
C GLY A 217 17.06 13.43 -21.86
N PHE A 218 16.40 13.30 -20.70
CA PHE A 218 16.23 14.40 -19.74
C PHE A 218 16.50 14.02 -18.28
N SER A 219 16.81 12.75 -17.98
CA SER A 219 17.12 12.28 -16.62
C SER A 219 18.22 11.22 -16.62
N GLU A 220 18.84 10.97 -15.48
CA GLU A 220 19.64 9.78 -15.22
C GLU A 220 18.67 8.63 -14.91
N VAL A 221 18.85 7.47 -15.54
CA VAL A 221 17.90 6.35 -15.40
C VAL A 221 18.57 5.16 -14.73
N VAL A 222 17.93 4.67 -13.68
CA VAL A 222 18.23 3.41 -13.01
C VAL A 222 17.06 2.46 -13.25
N HIS A 223 17.31 1.19 -13.53
CA HIS A 223 16.24 0.22 -13.71
C HIS A 223 16.53 -1.05 -12.90
N LEU A 224 15.48 -1.60 -12.31
CA LEU A 224 15.51 -2.91 -11.68
C LEU A 224 15.30 -3.96 -12.77
N GLU A 225 16.38 -4.56 -13.26
CA GLU A 225 16.30 -5.79 -14.05
C GLU A 225 16.23 -6.99 -13.09
N SER A 226 15.27 -7.90 -13.31
CA SER A 226 15.38 -9.22 -12.70
C SER A 226 16.68 -9.87 -13.20
N PRO A 227 17.55 -10.39 -12.31
CA PRO A 227 18.73 -11.11 -12.77
C PRO A 227 18.29 -12.27 -13.68
N PRO A 228 19.07 -12.61 -14.72
CA PRO A 228 18.78 -13.78 -15.53
C PRO A 228 18.68 -15.01 -14.63
N PRO A 229 17.77 -15.97 -14.91
CA PRO A 229 17.70 -17.19 -14.12
C PRO A 229 19.08 -17.87 -14.12
N ALA A 230 19.54 -18.27 -12.93
CA ALA A 230 20.79 -18.98 -12.79
C ALA A 230 20.82 -20.20 -13.73
N PRO A 231 21.93 -20.47 -14.43
CA PRO A 231 22.05 -21.68 -15.23
C PRO A 231 21.83 -22.89 -14.32
N LYS A 232 20.93 -23.78 -14.75
CA LYS A 232 20.68 -25.08 -14.11
C LYS A 232 21.91 -25.98 -14.21
#